data_AF-A0A7K4IQ61-F1
#
_entry.id   AF-A0A7K4IQ61-F1
#
_cell.length_a   1.000
_cell.length_b   1.000
_cell.length_c   1.000
_cell.angle_alpha   90.00
_cell.angle_beta   90.00
_cell.angle_gamma   90.00
#
_symmetry.space_group_name_H-M   'P 1'
#
loop_
_entity.id
_entity.type
_entity.pdbx_description
1 polymer ?
#
loop_
_entity_poly.entity_id
_entity_poly.type
_entity_poly.pdbx_seq_one_letter_code
_entity_poly.pdbx_strand_id
1 'polypeptide(L)'
;MNERKVKKCPKCRGEMEKGYIITPAIRWSKEKHMHVALGQELVVPWGLKLANVEAYRCKKCRLVLFHYPIPKAEITPDSFLKKCIKCNEEIPIASEYCSFCGAKQTSNIES
;
A
#
# COMPACT_ATOMS: atom_id res chain seq x y z
N MET A 1 -8.90 7.54 2.73
CA MET A 1 -7.86 6.82 1.97
C MET A 1 -8.13 7.00 0.48
N ASN A 2 -7.37 7.85 -0.22
CA ASN A 2 -7.59 8.12 -1.64
C ASN A 2 -7.30 6.86 -2.48
N GLU A 3 -8.34 6.36 -3.15
CA GLU A 3 -8.32 5.16 -3.97
C GLU A 3 -7.42 5.39 -5.20
N ARG A 4 -6.14 4.98 -5.14
CA ARG A 4 -5.22 5.05 -6.28
C ARG A 4 -5.63 4.03 -7.33
N LYS A 5 -6.45 4.46 -8.30
CA LYS A 5 -6.88 3.63 -9.44
C LYS A 5 -5.69 3.32 -10.36
N VAL A 6 -5.23 2.08 -10.38
CA VAL A 6 -4.14 1.63 -11.26
C VAL A 6 -4.69 1.41 -12.68
N LYS A 7 -4.48 2.37 -13.58
CA LYS A 7 -5.03 2.31 -14.96
C LYS A 7 -4.14 1.61 -15.99
N LYS A 8 -2.82 1.61 -15.80
CA LYS A 8 -1.85 1.13 -16.80
C LYS A 8 -0.82 0.19 -16.17
N CYS A 9 -0.43 -0.84 -16.91
CA CYS A 9 0.53 -1.86 -16.52
C CYS A 9 1.93 -1.25 -16.39
N PRO A 10 2.65 -1.45 -15.27
CA PRO A 10 3.99 -0.92 -15.09
C PRO A 10 5.02 -1.57 -16.05
N LYS A 11 4.77 -2.80 -16.52
CA LYS A 11 5.69 -3.53 -17.41
C LYS A 11 5.54 -3.14 -18.89
N CYS A 12 4.31 -3.04 -19.40
CA CYS A 12 4.07 -2.86 -20.84
C CYS A 12 3.22 -1.63 -21.18
N ARG A 13 2.85 -0.81 -20.19
CA ARG A 13 1.93 0.33 -20.32
C ARG A 13 0.54 -0.01 -20.89
N GLY A 14 0.23 -1.30 -21.08
CA GLY A 14 -1.09 -1.76 -21.49
C GLY A 14 -2.16 -1.50 -20.43
N GLU A 15 -3.42 -1.59 -20.83
CA GLU A 15 -4.54 -1.36 -19.91
C GLU A 15 -4.62 -2.46 -18.86
N MET A 16 -5.11 -2.08 -17.67
CA MET A 16 -5.33 -3.00 -16.57
C MET A 16 -6.82 -3.14 -16.28
N GLU A 17 -7.25 -4.37 -16.06
CA GLU A 17 -8.62 -4.71 -15.71
C GLU A 17 -8.75 -4.85 -14.20
N LYS A 18 -9.74 -4.20 -13.61
CA LYS A 18 -10.10 -4.36 -12.20
C LYS A 18 -10.83 -5.70 -12.00
N GLY A 19 -10.51 -6.39 -10.92
CA GLY A 19 -11.12 -7.66 -10.52
C GLY A 19 -10.74 -8.04 -9.10
N TYR A 20 -10.84 -9.33 -8.77
CA TYR A 20 -10.54 -9.85 -7.43
C TYR A 20 -9.64 -11.09 -7.49
N ILE A 21 -8.71 -11.20 -6.54
CA ILE A 21 -8.04 -12.47 -6.22
C ILE A 21 -8.92 -13.20 -5.21
N ILE A 22 -9.31 -14.43 -5.54
CA ILE A 22 -10.13 -15.31 -4.69
C ILE A 22 -9.22 -16.40 -4.13
N THR A 23 -8.93 -16.35 -2.84
CA THR A 23 -7.97 -17.28 -2.22
C THR A 23 -8.23 -17.45 -0.71
N PRO A 24 -7.90 -18.61 -0.11
CA PRO A 24 -7.94 -18.79 1.34
C PRO A 24 -6.84 -17.99 2.07
N ALA A 25 -5.71 -17.69 1.42
CA ALA A 25 -4.64 -16.86 1.99
C ALA A 25 -3.68 -16.34 0.89
N ILE A 26 -3.03 -15.20 1.16
CA ILE A 26 -1.86 -14.73 0.40
C ILE A 26 -0.69 -14.61 1.39
N ARG A 27 0.45 -15.17 1.02
CA ARG A 27 1.67 -15.18 1.85
C ARG A 27 2.82 -14.56 1.08
N TRP A 28 3.68 -13.85 1.79
CA TRP A 28 4.91 -13.27 1.26
C TRP A 28 6.13 -13.93 1.92
N SER A 29 7.16 -14.18 1.12
CA SER A 29 8.46 -14.63 1.60
C SER A 29 9.56 -14.12 0.68
N LYS A 30 10.75 -13.91 1.25
CA LYS A 30 11.96 -13.61 0.49
C LYS A 30 12.52 -14.84 -0.23
N GLU A 31 12.09 -16.05 0.18
CA GLU A 31 12.54 -17.32 -0.38
C GLU A 31 11.40 -18.08 -1.03
N LYS A 32 11.73 -18.92 -2.01
CA LYS A 32 10.77 -19.81 -2.66
C LYS A 32 10.55 -21.04 -1.78
N HIS A 33 9.32 -21.24 -1.30
CA HIS A 33 8.96 -22.40 -0.49
C HIS A 33 8.07 -23.37 -1.26
N MET A 34 8.25 -24.68 -1.03
CA MET A 34 7.42 -25.71 -1.63
C MET A 34 6.23 -26.09 -0.74
N HIS A 35 6.39 -26.18 0.59
CA HIS A 35 5.35 -26.74 1.48
C HIS A 35 5.29 -26.22 2.92
N VAL A 36 6.11 -25.25 3.34
CA VAL A 36 6.19 -24.85 4.77
C VAL A 36 5.85 -23.39 4.98
N ALA A 37 4.96 -23.14 5.94
CA ALA A 37 4.49 -21.81 6.34
C ALA A 37 5.45 -21.08 7.30
N LEU A 38 6.57 -21.70 7.68
CA LEU A 38 7.56 -21.12 8.59
C LEU A 38 8.30 -19.96 7.90
N GLY A 39 8.33 -18.80 8.57
CA GLY A 39 9.01 -17.60 8.09
C GLY A 39 8.24 -16.77 7.04
N GLN A 40 6.98 -17.10 6.77
CA GLN A 40 6.17 -16.38 5.79
C GLN A 40 5.32 -15.29 6.45
N GLU A 41 5.29 -14.11 5.85
CA GLU A 41 4.41 -13.02 6.24
C GLU A 41 3.00 -13.25 5.67
N LEU A 42 1.97 -13.12 6.51
CA LEU A 42 0.58 -13.20 6.08
C LEU A 42 0.13 -11.84 5.54
N VAL A 43 0.03 -11.76 4.20
CA VAL A 43 -0.43 -10.56 3.49
C VAL A 43 -1.95 -10.44 3.57
N VAL A 44 -2.64 -11.58 3.51
CA VAL A 44 -4.09 -11.69 3.73
C VAL A 44 -4.33 -12.79 4.75
N PRO A 45 -4.97 -12.50 5.90
CA PRO A 45 -5.16 -13.47 6.96
C PRO A 45 -6.00 -14.63 6.47
N TRP A 46 -5.63 -15.83 6.92
CA TRP A 46 -6.40 -17.03 6.64
C TRP A 46 -7.76 -16.96 7.34
N GLY A 47 -8.82 -17.38 6.65
CA GLY A 47 -10.17 -17.40 7.18
C GLY A 47 -11.02 -18.52 6.59
N LEU A 48 -12.15 -18.81 7.25
CA LEU A 48 -13.12 -19.79 6.79
C LEU A 48 -13.80 -19.40 5.47
N LYS A 49 -13.84 -18.11 5.15
CA LYS A 49 -14.35 -17.58 3.89
C LYS A 49 -13.18 -17.21 2.98
N LEU A 50 -13.33 -17.47 1.68
CA LEU A 50 -12.36 -17.01 0.68
C LEU A 50 -12.28 -15.48 0.71
N ALA A 51 -11.06 -14.96 0.80
CA ALA A 51 -10.84 -13.52 0.71
C ALA A 51 -11.08 -13.06 -0.73
N ASN A 52 -11.72 -11.89 -0.88
CA ASN A 52 -11.89 -11.19 -2.14
C ASN A 52 -11.00 -9.96 -2.15
N VAL A 53 -9.76 -10.10 -2.63
CA VAL A 53 -8.77 -9.02 -2.64
C VAL A 53 -8.89 -8.26 -3.94
N GLU A 54 -9.25 -6.98 -3.89
CA GLU A 54 -9.27 -6.13 -5.09
C GLU A 54 -7.89 -6.11 -5.75
N ALA A 55 -7.87 -6.35 -7.07
CA ALA A 55 -6.66 -6.41 -7.85
C ALA A 55 -6.85 -5.85 -9.26
N TYR A 56 -5.73 -5.54 -9.90
CA TYR A 56 -5.63 -5.07 -11.26
C TYR A 56 -4.81 -6.08 -12.07
N ARG A 57 -5.37 -6.61 -13.15
CA ARG A 57 -4.72 -7.61 -14.01
C ARG A 57 -4.42 -7.04 -15.38
N CYS A 58 -3.18 -7.21 -15.83
CA CYS A 58 -2.81 -6.98 -17.22
C CYS A 58 -2.95 -8.27 -18.02
N LYS A 59 -3.87 -8.33 -19.00
CA LYS A 59 -4.04 -9.53 -19.85
C LYS A 59 -2.82 -9.88 -20.70
N LYS A 60 -2.06 -8.87 -21.16
CA LYS A 60 -0.87 -9.06 -22.01
C LYS A 60 0.30 -9.67 -21.23
N CYS A 61 0.65 -9.09 -20.08
CA CYS A 61 1.81 -9.54 -19.30
C CYS A 61 1.48 -10.59 -18.23
N ARG A 62 0.19 -10.87 -17.99
CA ARG A 62 -0.30 -11.69 -16.87
C ARG A 62 0.14 -11.20 -15.49
N LEU A 63 0.55 -9.93 -15.39
CA LEU A 63 0.87 -9.28 -14.12
C LEU A 63 -0.42 -8.96 -13.37
N VAL A 64 -0.45 -9.27 -12.07
CA VAL A 64 -1.52 -8.91 -11.15
C VAL A 64 -0.93 -8.00 -10.07
N LEU A 65 -1.56 -6.85 -9.85
CA LEU A 65 -1.21 -5.90 -8.79
C LEU A 65 -2.37 -5.80 -7.81
N PHE A 66 -2.08 -5.83 -6.53
CA PHE A 66 -3.06 -5.59 -5.48
C PHE A 66 -2.37 -4.83 -4.35
N HIS A 67 -3.15 -4.05 -3.61
CA HIS A 67 -2.71 -3.45 -2.36
C HIS A 67 -3.30 -4.27 -1.23
N TYR A 68 -2.49 -4.59 -0.24
CA TYR A 68 -2.96 -5.23 0.98
C TYR A 68 -3.03 -4.20 2.11
N PRO A 69 -3.88 -4.41 3.12
CA PRO A 69 -4.01 -3.48 4.23
C PRO A 69 -2.68 -3.37 4.99
N ILE A 70 -2.25 -2.14 5.24
CA ILE A 70 -1.20 -1.87 6.22
C ILE A 70 -1.83 -2.10 7.61
N PRO A 71 -1.23 -2.90 8.50
CA PRO A 71 -1.72 -3.05 9.87
C PRO A 71 -1.91 -1.66 10.51
N LYS A 72 -3.02 -1.44 11.24
CA LYS A 72 -3.26 -0.13 11.87
C LYS A 72 -2.12 0.34 12.79
N ALA A 73 -1.39 -0.61 13.39
CA ALA A 73 -0.22 -0.32 14.21
C ALA A 73 0.95 0.31 13.42
N GLU A 74 0.99 0.10 12.11
CA GLU A 74 2.00 0.66 11.19
C GLU A 74 1.48 1.93 10.48
N ILE A 75 0.21 2.28 10.66
CA ILE A 75 -0.36 3.54 10.18
C ILE A 75 -0.01 4.62 11.21
N THR A 76 0.78 5.62 10.80
CA THR A 76 0.99 6.83 11.61
C THR A 76 -0.38 7.44 11.91
N PRO A 77 -0.80 7.55 13.19
CA PRO A 77 -2.12 8.08 13.50
C PRO A 77 -2.24 9.53 12.99
N ASP A 78 -3.44 9.94 12.60
CA ASP A 78 -3.68 11.30 12.07
C ASP A 78 -3.23 12.39 13.05
N SER A 79 -3.26 12.12 14.36
CA SER A 79 -2.74 12.99 15.42
C SER A 79 -1.22 13.21 15.38
N PHE A 80 -0.50 12.41 14.59
CA PHE A 80 0.94 12.53 14.33
C PHE A 80 1.24 13.07 12.93
N LEU A 81 0.23 13.55 12.21
CA LEU A 81 0.37 14.18 10.91
C LEU A 81 0.11 15.70 11.01
N LYS A 82 0.85 16.48 10.21
CA LYS A 82 0.59 17.90 9.93
C LYS A 82 0.46 18.08 8.42
N LYS A 83 -0.21 19.15 7.98
CA LYS A 83 -0.23 19.51 6.56
C LYS A 83 1.04 20.26 6.19
N CYS A 84 1.62 19.92 5.04
CA CYS A 84 2.75 20.66 4.50
C CYS A 84 2.37 22.12 4.23
N ILE A 85 3.17 23.07 4.72
CA ILE A 85 2.93 24.52 4.57
C ILE A 85 2.85 25.00 3.11
N LYS A 86 3.39 24.22 2.16
CA LYS A 86 3.46 24.56 0.74
C LYS A 86 2.45 23.80 -0.13
N CYS A 87 2.38 22.47 0.01
CA CYS A 87 1.60 21.61 -0.88
C CYS A 87 0.39 20.96 -0.22
N ASN A 88 0.15 21.22 1.07
CA ASN A 88 -1.02 20.75 1.83
C ASN A 88 -1.15 19.22 2.01
N GLU A 89 -0.19 18.43 1.51
CA GLU A 89 -0.11 16.99 1.75
C GLU A 89 0.19 16.69 3.23
N GLU A 90 -0.36 15.59 3.73
CA GLU A 90 -0.16 15.13 5.12
C GLU A 90 1.24 14.50 5.27
N ILE A 91 2.02 15.01 6.22
CA ILE A 91 3.37 14.56 6.54
C ILE A 91 3.50 14.36 8.05
N PRO A 92 4.45 13.53 8.53
CA PRO A 92 4.70 13.39 9.97
C PRO A 92 4.98 14.74 10.66
N ILE A 93 4.48 14.95 11.87
CA ILE A 93 4.64 16.21 12.63
C ILE A 93 6.12 16.58 12.81
N ALA A 94 6.96 15.58 13.08
CA ALA A 94 8.41 15.75 13.26
C ALA A 94 9.18 15.98 11.94
N SER A 95 8.53 15.94 10.76
CA SER A 95 9.20 16.16 9.49
C SER A 95 9.65 17.62 9.34
N GLU A 96 10.97 17.83 9.27
CA GLU A 96 11.61 19.10 8.92
C GLU A 96 11.48 19.43 7.42
N TYR A 97 11.28 18.42 6.57
CA TYR A 97 11.12 18.56 5.13
C TYR A 97 9.92 17.76 4.64
N CYS A 98 9.18 18.29 3.66
CA CYS A 98 8.06 17.58 3.06
C CYS A 98 8.54 16.46 2.12
N SER A 99 8.14 15.22 2.40
CA SER A 99 8.48 14.05 1.57
C SER A 99 7.91 14.08 0.15
N PHE A 100 6.95 14.97 -0.13
CA PHE A 100 6.29 15.09 -1.44
C PHE A 100 6.86 16.23 -2.30
N CYS A 101 7.12 17.40 -1.71
CA CYS A 101 7.56 18.59 -2.46
C CYS A 101 8.93 19.15 -2.04
N GLY A 102 9.59 18.57 -1.02
CA GLY A 102 10.91 18.97 -0.55
C GLY A 102 10.97 20.28 0.24
N ALA A 103 9.84 20.97 0.45
CA ALA A 103 9.81 22.23 1.20
C ALA A 103 10.21 22.02 2.67
N LYS A 104 11.07 22.90 3.20
CA LYS A 104 11.40 22.96 4.63
C LYS A 104 10.17 23.40 5.42
N GLN A 105 9.87 22.69 6.50
CA GLN A 105 8.75 22.95 7.41
C GLN A 105 9.28 23.80 8.56
N THR A 106 8.78 25.04 8.70
CA THR A 106 9.03 25.85 9.89
C THR A 106 8.18 25.31 11.03
N SER A 107 8.78 25.08 12.19
CA SER A 107 8.05 24.62 13.38
C SER A 107 7.11 25.72 13.86
N ASN A 108 5.80 25.54 13.73
CA ASN A 108 4.84 26.27 14.56
C ASN A 108 4.84 25.61 15.93
N ILE A 109 5.82 25.96 16.77
CA ILE A 109 5.65 25.86 18.22
C ILE A 109 4.94 27.16 18.59
N GLU A 110 3.62 27.14 18.59
CA GLU A 110 2.85 28.17 19.28
C GLU A 110 2.72 27.73 20.74
N SER A 111 3.29 28.56 21.61
CA SER A 111 3.23 28.59 23.07
C SER A 111 1.82 28.74 23.61
#